data_AF-A0A2A2KNC9-F1
#
_entry.id   AF-A0A2A2KNC9-F1
#
_cell.length_a   1.000
_cell.length_b   1.000
_cell.length_c   1.000
_cell.angle_alpha   90.00
_cell.angle_beta   90.00
_cell.angle_gamma   90.00
#
_symmetry.space_group_name_H-M   'P 1'
#
loop_
_entity.id
_entity.type
_entity.pdbx_description
1 polymer ?
#
loop_
_entity_poly.entity_id
_entity_poly.type
_entity_poly.pdbx_seq_one_letter_code
_entity_poly.pdbx_strand_id
1 'polypeptide(L)'
;MHSSAIIFLFNVSLVILSIASLCFSTSIFDFIVTSRLYYTLPDEKVLINPDMIYWFYPTSILCFLLAFASVTFNNSPDIFINFAVKYQVILSILHSVLLSVSAIVSAFCCYLCVNLANDVGKYAYHATPAQFQHASNWYFQRLRISGLIFALESVLSLLVLCVLYLGIQCRYRTFAQVPTKSVPDIIQKTTTFFQ
;
A
#
# COMPACT_ATOMS: atom_id res chain seq x y z
N MET A 1 2.13 2.09 -24.91
CA MET A 1 0.88 2.58 -24.28
C MET A 1 0.33 1.61 -23.23
N HIS A 2 0.27 0.29 -23.46
CA HIS A 2 -0.31 -0.66 -22.51
C HIS A 2 0.37 -0.75 -21.13
N SER A 3 1.70 -0.68 -21.04
CA SER A 3 2.41 -0.77 -19.74
C SER A 3 2.08 0.39 -18.79
N SER A 4 1.82 1.60 -19.31
CA SER A 4 1.45 2.77 -18.50
C SER A 4 0.07 2.61 -17.85
N ALA A 5 -0.90 2.05 -18.58
CA ALA A 5 -2.24 1.78 -18.05
C ALA A 5 -2.23 0.70 -16.96
N ILE A 6 -1.42 -0.35 -17.12
CA ILE A 6 -1.28 -1.42 -16.12
C ILE A 6 -0.66 -0.89 -14.83
N ILE A 7 0.41 -0.10 -14.92
CA ILE A 7 1.05 0.52 -13.75
C ILE A 7 0.08 1.47 -13.04
N PHE A 8 -0.69 2.27 -13.80
CA PHE A 8 -1.72 3.13 -13.24
C PHE A 8 -2.78 2.33 -12.47
N LEU A 9 -3.28 1.23 -13.04
CA LEU A 9 -4.25 0.34 -12.38
C LEU A 9 -3.68 -0.32 -11.10
N PHE A 10 -2.41 -0.71 -11.10
CA PHE A 10 -1.75 -1.25 -9.92
C PHE A 10 -1.60 -0.21 -8.82
N ASN A 11 -1.18 1.02 -9.17
CA ASN A 11 -1.07 2.10 -8.19
C ASN A 11 -2.44 2.52 -7.63
N VAL A 12 -3.48 2.59 -8.45
CA VAL A 12 -4.84 2.87 -7.97
C VAL A 12 -5.34 1.75 -7.04
N SER A 13 -5.12 0.49 -7.40
CA SER A 13 -5.45 -0.65 -6.55
C SER A 13 -4.70 -0.60 -5.22
N LEU A 14 -3.40 -0.25 -5.24
CA LEU A 14 -2.60 -0.06 -4.03
C LEU A 14 -3.17 1.05 -3.15
N VAL A 15 -3.55 2.21 -3.70
CA VAL A 15 -4.18 3.28 -2.91
C VAL A 15 -5.45 2.78 -2.21
N ILE A 16 -6.32 2.07 -2.92
CA ILE A 16 -7.57 1.53 -2.36
C ILE A 16 -7.26 0.52 -1.24
N LEU A 17 -6.33 -0.40 -1.48
CA LEU A 17 -5.93 -1.40 -0.49
C LEU A 17 -5.29 -0.76 0.73
N SER A 18 -4.46 0.26 0.58
CA SER A 18 -3.83 0.95 1.71
C SER A 18 -4.82 1.75 2.54
N ILE A 19 -5.84 2.35 1.92
CA ILE A 19 -6.95 2.94 2.66
C ILE A 19 -7.72 1.87 3.44
N ALA A 20 -8.04 0.74 2.80
CA ALA A 20 -8.69 -0.39 3.48
C ALA A 20 -7.83 -0.91 4.65
N SER A 21 -6.51 -1.05 4.43
CA SER A 21 -5.51 -1.48 5.43
C SER A 21 -5.50 -0.55 6.65
N LEU A 22 -5.55 0.77 6.44
CA LEU A 22 -5.70 1.76 7.52
C LEU A 22 -7.03 1.62 8.27
N CYS A 23 -8.15 1.44 7.56
CA CYS A 23 -9.47 1.26 8.17
C CYS A 23 -9.58 -0.04 8.99
N PHE A 24 -8.97 -1.13 8.51
CA PHE A 24 -8.95 -2.39 9.25
C PHE A 24 -8.01 -2.33 10.45
N SER A 25 -6.84 -1.71 10.30
CA SER A 25 -5.90 -1.49 11.40
C SER A 25 -6.55 -0.65 12.51
N THR A 26 -7.12 0.50 12.16
CA THR A 26 -7.87 1.34 13.12
C THR A 26 -8.97 0.57 13.82
N SER A 27 -9.78 -0.20 13.10
CA SER A 27 -10.84 -0.98 13.72
C SER A 27 -10.31 -2.08 14.66
N ILE A 28 -9.20 -2.74 14.32
CA ILE A 28 -8.55 -3.73 15.20
C ILE A 28 -8.07 -3.06 16.49
N PHE A 29 -7.36 -1.93 16.39
CA PHE A 29 -6.80 -1.27 17.57
C PHE A 29 -7.86 -0.56 18.42
N ASP A 30 -8.90 0.00 17.82
CA ASP A 30 -10.05 0.53 18.55
C ASP A 30 -10.76 -0.58 19.34
N PHE A 31 -10.94 -1.76 18.73
CA PHE A 31 -11.48 -2.93 19.41
C PHE A 31 -10.60 -3.38 20.58
N ILE A 32 -9.28 -3.36 20.42
CA ILE A 32 -8.31 -3.69 21.49
C ILE A 32 -8.47 -2.74 22.68
N VAL A 33 -8.56 -1.44 22.42
CA VAL A 33 -8.69 -0.39 23.45
C VAL A 33 -10.05 -0.44 24.14
N THR A 34 -11.13 -0.60 23.38
CA THR A 34 -12.52 -0.58 23.90
C THR A 34 -12.90 -1.86 24.62
N SER A 35 -12.45 -3.01 24.14
CA SER A 35 -12.97 -4.29 24.65
C SER A 35 -12.24 -4.79 25.89
N ARG A 36 -11.02 -4.32 26.22
CA ARG A 36 -10.22 -4.71 27.42
C ARG A 36 -10.19 -6.23 27.75
N LEU A 37 -10.50 -7.11 26.80
CA LEU A 37 -10.80 -8.53 27.04
C LEU A 37 -9.76 -9.40 26.32
N TYR A 38 -8.57 -9.60 26.89
CA TYR A 38 -7.49 -10.34 26.19
C TYR A 38 -6.59 -11.21 27.04
N TYR A 39 -7.12 -11.79 28.11
CA TYR A 39 -6.43 -12.83 28.85
C TYR A 39 -7.23 -14.13 28.72
N THR A 40 -6.59 -15.20 28.25
CA THR A 40 -7.21 -16.53 28.37
C THR A 40 -7.22 -16.91 29.84
N LEU A 41 -8.37 -17.16 30.46
CA LEU A 41 -8.40 -17.83 31.76
C LEU A 41 -8.26 -19.34 31.55
N PRO A 42 -7.47 -20.08 32.36
CA PRO A 42 -6.73 -19.63 33.55
C PRO A 42 -5.30 -19.11 33.30
N ASP A 43 -4.74 -19.29 32.10
CA ASP A 43 -3.30 -19.05 31.83
C ASP A 43 -2.89 -17.58 31.70
N GLU A 44 -3.84 -16.64 31.81
CA GLU A 44 -3.70 -15.20 31.55
C GLU A 44 -2.84 -14.86 30.32
N LYS A 45 -2.90 -15.70 29.28
CA LYS A 45 -2.10 -15.47 28.07
C LYS A 45 -2.72 -14.32 27.30
N VAL A 46 -1.90 -13.31 27.05
CA VAL A 46 -2.23 -12.19 26.18
C VAL A 46 -2.40 -12.72 24.74
N LEU A 47 -3.64 -12.82 24.27
CA LEU A 47 -3.98 -13.12 22.86
C LEU A 47 -3.80 -11.88 21.96
N ILE A 48 -3.97 -10.72 22.60
CA ILE A 48 -3.73 -9.34 22.20
C ILE A 48 -2.29 -8.85 22.09
N ASN A 49 -1.55 -8.96 20.98
CA ASN A 49 -0.29 -8.17 20.89
C ASN A 49 -0.55 -6.71 20.44
N PRO A 50 -0.55 -5.70 21.34
CA PRO A 50 -0.77 -4.30 20.97
C PRO A 50 0.41 -3.71 20.18
N ASP A 51 1.61 -4.28 20.28
CA ASP A 51 2.81 -3.76 19.64
C ASP A 51 2.76 -3.90 18.10
N MET A 52 1.81 -4.68 17.59
CA MET A 52 1.52 -4.74 16.16
C MET A 52 1.11 -3.38 15.57
N ILE A 53 0.67 -2.44 16.41
CA ILE A 53 0.34 -1.08 15.99
C ILE A 53 1.52 -0.39 15.30
N TYR A 54 2.73 -0.66 15.78
CA TYR A 54 3.97 -0.10 15.25
C TYR A 54 4.37 -0.72 13.90
N TRP A 55 3.74 -1.82 13.51
CA TRP A 55 3.95 -2.44 12.20
C TRP A 55 2.82 -2.10 11.24
N PHE A 56 1.56 -2.24 11.66
CA PHE A 56 0.42 -2.13 10.75
C PHE A 56 0.26 -0.70 10.23
N TYR A 57 0.23 0.31 11.11
CA TYR A 57 0.02 1.69 10.68
C TYR A 57 1.15 2.22 9.78
N PRO A 58 2.44 2.12 10.17
CA PRO A 58 3.50 2.64 9.32
C PRO A 58 3.56 1.95 7.95
N THR A 59 3.24 0.65 7.89
CA THR A 59 3.17 -0.10 6.63
C THR A 59 2.07 0.43 5.73
N SER A 60 0.83 0.51 6.22
CA SER A 60 -0.29 1.02 5.43
C SER A 60 -0.08 2.49 5.00
N ILE A 61 0.55 3.31 5.85
CA ILE A 61 0.92 4.71 5.51
C ILE A 61 1.97 4.73 4.41
N LEU A 62 3.03 3.91 4.51
CA LEU A 62 4.08 3.84 3.50
C LEU A 62 3.51 3.42 2.14
N CYS A 63 2.70 2.35 2.11
CA CYS A 63 2.03 1.87 0.90
C CYS A 63 1.13 2.96 0.30
N PHE A 64 0.34 3.65 1.14
CA PHE A 64 -0.51 4.75 0.72
C PHE A 64 0.31 5.90 0.10
N LEU A 65 1.36 6.37 0.78
CA LEU A 65 2.17 7.50 0.31
C LEU A 65 2.86 7.18 -1.03
N LEU A 66 3.42 5.98 -1.19
CA LEU A 66 4.08 5.57 -2.43
C LEU A 66 3.08 5.48 -3.60
N ALA A 67 1.94 4.84 -3.38
CA ALA A 67 0.92 4.68 -4.41
C ALA A 67 0.25 6.02 -4.75
N PHE A 68 -0.05 6.84 -3.74
CA PHE A 68 -0.66 8.16 -3.92
C PHE A 68 0.29 9.10 -4.67
N ALA A 69 1.56 9.20 -4.26
CA ALA A 69 2.55 10.01 -4.96
C ALA A 69 2.68 9.60 -6.43
N SER A 70 2.66 8.29 -6.71
CA SER A 70 2.72 7.76 -8.08
C SER A 70 1.50 8.14 -8.93
N VAL A 71 0.30 8.18 -8.34
CA VAL A 71 -0.95 8.58 -9.03
C VAL A 71 -1.01 10.09 -9.25
N THR A 72 -0.61 10.89 -8.26
CA THR A 72 -0.72 12.36 -8.32
C THR A 72 0.42 13.04 -9.07
N PHE A 73 1.51 12.32 -9.37
CA PHE A 73 2.68 12.87 -10.03
C PHE A 73 2.34 13.59 -11.35
N ASN A 74 1.42 13.04 -12.15
CA ASN A 74 1.01 13.62 -13.44
C ASN A 74 0.24 14.95 -13.31
N ASN A 75 -0.33 15.23 -12.13
CA ASN A 75 -1.06 16.47 -11.83
C ASN A 75 -0.22 17.43 -10.97
N SER A 76 1.06 17.15 -10.78
CA SER A 76 1.94 17.97 -9.94
C SER A 76 2.36 19.26 -10.67
N PRO A 77 2.59 20.37 -9.94
CA PRO A 77 3.09 21.61 -10.55
C PRO A 77 4.40 21.41 -11.31
N ASP A 78 4.64 22.21 -12.36
CA ASP A 78 5.81 22.10 -13.24
C ASP A 78 7.15 22.14 -12.50
N ILE A 79 7.21 22.84 -11.36
CA ILE A 79 8.41 22.88 -10.50
C ILE A 79 8.80 21.47 -10.03
N PHE A 80 7.82 20.66 -9.61
CA PHE A 80 8.05 19.29 -9.14
C PHE A 80 8.40 18.35 -10.30
N ILE A 81 7.76 18.54 -11.46
CA ILE A 81 8.07 17.77 -12.67
C ILE A 81 9.50 18.07 -13.12
N ASN A 82 9.91 19.34 -13.18
CA ASN A 82 11.26 19.76 -13.55
C ASN A 82 12.32 19.24 -12.56
N PHE A 83 12.02 19.28 -11.26
CA PHE A 83 12.88 18.66 -10.24
C PHE A 83 13.02 17.15 -10.47
N ALA A 84 11.91 16.47 -10.73
CA ALA A 84 11.90 15.03 -10.91
C ALA A 84 12.65 14.58 -12.18
N VAL A 85 12.55 15.35 -13.26
CA VAL A 85 13.34 15.12 -14.48
C VAL A 85 14.84 15.33 -14.20
N LYS A 86 15.20 16.38 -13.47
CA LYS A 86 16.59 16.69 -13.12
C LYS A 86 17.26 15.60 -12.26
N TYR A 87 16.53 15.06 -11.28
CA TYR A 87 17.04 14.04 -10.34
C TYR A 87 16.46 12.63 -10.58
N GLN A 88 16.04 12.36 -11.82
CA GLN A 88 15.29 11.15 -12.20
C GLN A 88 15.92 9.83 -11.76
N VAL A 89 17.25 9.69 -11.84
CA VAL A 89 17.94 8.45 -11.48
C VAL A 89 17.88 8.22 -9.97
N ILE A 90 18.12 9.28 -9.19
CA ILE A 90 18.09 9.22 -7.72
C ILE A 90 16.68 8.92 -7.24
N LEU A 91 15.67 9.60 -7.80
CA LEU A 91 14.26 9.36 -7.46
C LEU A 91 13.78 7.97 -7.86
N SER A 92 14.24 7.46 -9.01
CA SER A 92 13.96 6.10 -9.47
C SER A 92 14.53 5.04 -8.51
N ILE A 93 15.80 5.20 -8.09
CA ILE A 93 16.44 4.31 -7.11
C ILE A 93 15.71 4.39 -5.77
N LEU A 94 15.43 5.60 -5.28
CA LEU A 94 14.72 5.80 -4.03
C LEU A 94 13.33 5.14 -4.06
N HIS A 95 12.55 5.35 -5.11
CA HIS A 95 11.22 4.76 -5.26
C HIS A 95 11.29 3.22 -5.32
N SER A 96 12.26 2.66 -6.05
CA SER A 96 12.49 1.22 -6.12
C SER A 96 12.85 0.61 -4.74
N VAL A 97 13.72 1.28 -3.98
CA VAL A 97 14.08 0.85 -2.62
C VAL A 97 12.85 0.92 -1.70
N LEU A 98 12.09 2.02 -1.75
CA LEU A 98 10.90 2.18 -0.92
C LEU A 98 9.79 1.16 -1.27
N LEU A 99 9.59 0.85 -2.56
CA LEU A 99 8.68 -0.21 -3.00
C LEU A 99 9.13 -1.59 -2.50
N SER A 100 10.43 -1.86 -2.49
CA SER A 100 10.99 -3.11 -1.97
C SER A 100 10.77 -3.24 -0.46
N VAL A 101 11.01 -2.16 0.28
CA VAL A 101 10.72 -2.09 1.73
C VAL A 101 9.22 -2.29 1.98
N SER A 102 8.37 -1.57 1.25
CA SER A 102 6.91 -1.70 1.32
C SER A 102 6.46 -3.14 1.11
N ALA A 103 6.99 -3.83 0.10
CA ALA A 103 6.65 -5.22 -0.18
C ALA A 103 7.05 -6.18 0.95
N ILE A 104 8.27 -6.04 1.47
CA ILE A 104 8.79 -6.89 2.57
C ILE A 104 7.99 -6.67 3.85
N VAL A 105 7.77 -5.41 4.24
CA VAL A 105 7.06 -5.11 5.49
C VAL A 105 5.59 -5.50 5.38
N SER A 106 4.96 -5.36 4.21
CA SER A 106 3.60 -5.86 3.97
C SER A 106 3.53 -7.39 4.08
N ALA A 107 4.51 -8.12 3.51
CA ALA A 107 4.58 -9.57 3.68
C ALA A 107 4.77 -9.99 5.14
N PHE A 108 5.59 -9.24 5.89
CA PHE A 108 5.76 -9.45 7.33
C PHE A 108 4.46 -9.19 8.12
N CYS A 109 3.74 -8.11 7.83
CA CYS A 109 2.44 -7.84 8.46
C CYS A 109 1.39 -8.92 8.13
N CYS A 110 1.40 -9.44 6.89
CA CYS A 110 0.59 -10.59 6.51
C CYS A 110 0.93 -11.82 7.36
N TYR A 111 2.22 -12.13 7.53
CA TYR A 111 2.67 -13.22 8.38
C TYR A 111 2.18 -13.05 9.83
N LEU A 112 2.31 -11.86 10.42
CA LEU A 112 1.81 -11.56 11.76
C LEU A 112 0.30 -11.78 11.87
N CYS A 113 -0.48 -11.26 10.92
CA CYS A 113 -1.93 -11.44 10.86
C CYS A 113 -2.32 -12.93 10.84
N VAL A 114 -1.68 -13.73 9.98
CA VAL A 114 -1.97 -15.16 9.84
C VAL A 114 -1.59 -15.93 11.10
N ASN A 115 -0.42 -15.63 11.69
CA ASN A 115 0.05 -16.31 12.89
C ASN A 115 -0.91 -16.05 14.06
N LEU A 116 -1.29 -14.80 14.30
CA LEU A 116 -2.26 -14.48 15.34
C LEU A 116 -3.66 -15.03 15.04
N ALA A 117 -4.08 -15.03 13.77
CA ALA A 117 -5.37 -15.64 13.41
C ALA A 117 -5.39 -17.13 13.77
N ASN A 118 -4.28 -17.85 13.59
CA ASN A 118 -4.18 -19.25 13.98
C ASN A 118 -4.25 -19.45 15.50
N ASP A 119 -3.63 -18.53 16.27
CA ASP A 119 -3.70 -18.56 17.73
C ASP A 119 -5.11 -18.28 18.25
N VAL A 120 -5.79 -17.27 17.69
CA VAL A 120 -7.15 -16.86 18.09
C VAL A 120 -8.23 -17.83 17.58
N GLY A 121 -7.98 -18.49 16.44
CA GLY A 121 -8.98 -19.31 15.74
C GLY A 121 -9.58 -20.44 16.59
N LYS A 122 -8.82 -20.96 17.56
CA LYS A 122 -9.30 -21.97 18.52
C LYS A 122 -10.43 -21.46 19.41
N TYR A 123 -10.41 -20.17 19.74
CA TYR A 123 -11.38 -19.51 20.60
C TYR A 123 -12.58 -18.95 19.82
N ALA A 124 -12.46 -18.78 18.50
CA ALA A 124 -13.51 -18.21 17.66
C ALA A 124 -14.77 -19.10 17.55
N TYR A 125 -14.64 -20.42 17.71
CA TYR A 125 -15.74 -21.37 17.45
C TYR A 125 -16.20 -22.17 18.67
N HIS A 126 -15.35 -22.35 19.68
CA HIS A 126 -15.63 -23.26 20.80
C HIS A 126 -15.27 -22.69 22.18
N ALA A 127 -15.17 -21.36 22.31
CA ALA A 127 -14.84 -20.77 23.60
C ALA A 127 -16.07 -20.54 24.49
N THR A 128 -15.86 -20.65 25.80
CA THR A 128 -16.81 -20.21 26.82
C THR A 128 -16.16 -19.13 27.66
N PRO A 129 -16.89 -18.07 28.07
CA PRO A 129 -18.31 -17.77 27.81
C PRO A 129 -18.57 -17.28 26.36
N ALA A 130 -19.84 -17.29 25.93
CA ALA A 130 -20.24 -16.91 24.57
C ALA A 130 -19.78 -15.48 24.16
N GLN A 131 -19.73 -14.54 25.12
CA GLN A 131 -19.21 -13.20 24.87
C GLN A 131 -17.74 -13.22 24.40
N PHE A 132 -16.91 -14.08 25.01
CA PHE A 132 -15.51 -14.25 24.64
C PHE A 132 -15.38 -14.95 23.27
N GLN A 133 -16.26 -15.90 22.97
CA GLN A 133 -16.32 -16.52 21.64
C GLN A 133 -16.65 -15.49 20.55
N HIS A 134 -17.67 -14.64 20.76
CA HIS A 134 -18.05 -13.62 19.79
C HIS A 134 -16.94 -12.60 19.56
N ALA A 135 -16.28 -12.14 20.63
CA ALA A 135 -15.13 -11.24 20.54
C ALA A 135 -13.96 -11.89 19.78
N SER A 136 -13.66 -13.16 20.07
CA SER A 136 -12.60 -13.92 19.40
C SER A 136 -12.89 -14.13 17.92
N ASN A 137 -14.13 -14.46 17.55
CA ASN A 137 -14.54 -14.60 16.16
C ASN A 137 -14.45 -13.27 15.40
N TRP A 138 -14.91 -12.17 16.00
CA TRP A 138 -14.81 -10.84 15.41
C TRP A 138 -13.35 -10.47 15.11
N TYR A 139 -12.46 -10.68 16.08
CA TYR A 139 -11.03 -10.41 15.91
C TYR A 139 -10.37 -11.32 14.88
N PHE A 140 -10.68 -12.62 14.92
CA PHE A 140 -10.20 -13.61 13.96
C PHE A 140 -10.53 -13.24 12.51
N GLN A 141 -11.77 -12.83 12.24
CA GLN A 141 -12.19 -12.41 10.90
C GLN A 141 -11.40 -11.19 10.41
N ARG A 142 -11.19 -10.19 11.27
CA ARG A 142 -10.43 -8.99 10.89
C ARG A 142 -8.95 -9.26 10.67
N LEU A 143 -8.33 -10.13 11.46
CA LEU A 143 -6.94 -10.55 11.22
C LEU A 143 -6.80 -11.25 9.87
N ARG A 144 -7.74 -12.14 9.53
CA ARG A 144 -7.77 -12.83 8.22
C ARG A 144 -7.91 -11.85 7.06
N ILE A 145 -8.82 -10.89 7.16
CA ILE A 145 -9.03 -9.88 6.12
C ILE A 145 -7.80 -8.97 5.99
N SER A 146 -7.25 -8.50 7.12
CA SER A 146 -6.05 -7.65 7.13
C SER A 146 -4.84 -8.39 6.54
N GLY A 147 -4.66 -9.67 6.87
CA GLY A 147 -3.63 -10.51 6.27
C GLY A 147 -3.75 -10.62 4.75
N LEU A 148 -4.96 -10.80 4.23
CA LEU A 148 -5.20 -10.80 2.78
C LEU A 148 -4.87 -9.45 2.14
N ILE A 149 -5.26 -8.34 2.77
CA ILE A 149 -4.96 -6.99 2.28
C ILE A 149 -3.44 -6.77 2.21
N PHE A 150 -2.71 -7.06 3.29
CA PHE A 150 -1.25 -6.93 3.31
C PHE A 150 -0.56 -7.85 2.30
N ALA A 151 -1.09 -9.05 2.06
CA ALA A 151 -0.58 -9.94 1.01
C ALA A 151 -0.74 -9.30 -0.39
N LEU A 152 -1.91 -8.73 -0.68
CA LEU A 152 -2.18 -8.05 -1.95
C LEU A 152 -1.31 -6.79 -2.11
N GLU A 153 -1.11 -6.00 -1.05
CA GLU A 153 -0.21 -4.84 -1.05
C GLU A 153 1.24 -5.25 -1.35
N SER A 154 1.72 -6.36 -0.78
CA SER A 154 3.04 -6.91 -1.05
C SER A 154 3.20 -7.33 -2.52
N VAL A 155 2.25 -8.12 -3.03
CA VAL A 155 2.25 -8.60 -4.42
C VAL A 155 2.18 -7.44 -5.41
N LEU A 156 1.29 -6.47 -5.19
CA LEU A 156 1.18 -5.31 -6.08
C LEU A 156 2.43 -4.43 -6.04
N SER A 157 3.03 -4.22 -4.87
CA SER A 157 4.30 -3.49 -4.75
C SER A 157 5.41 -4.18 -5.54
N LEU A 158 5.50 -5.51 -5.47
CA LEU A 158 6.43 -6.32 -6.27
C LEU A 158 6.13 -6.25 -7.77
N LEU A 159 4.86 -6.29 -8.17
CA LEU A 159 4.48 -6.15 -9.58
C LEU A 159 4.88 -4.79 -10.13
N VAL A 160 4.64 -3.71 -9.38
CA VAL A 160 5.07 -2.35 -9.74
C VAL A 160 6.61 -2.31 -9.86
N LEU A 161 7.34 -2.87 -8.90
CA LEU A 161 8.80 -2.97 -8.92
C LEU A 161 9.31 -3.71 -10.17
N CYS A 162 8.74 -4.89 -10.45
CA CYS A 162 9.13 -5.73 -11.58
C CYS A 162 8.85 -5.07 -12.93
N VAL A 163 7.67 -4.47 -13.10
CA VAL A 163 7.27 -3.84 -14.37
C VAL A 163 8.06 -2.55 -14.63
N LEU A 164 8.29 -1.73 -13.61
CA LEU A 164 8.98 -0.44 -13.76
C LEU A 164 10.51 -0.56 -13.80
N TYR A 165 11.11 -1.42 -12.96
CA TYR A 165 12.55 -1.38 -12.69
C TYR A 165 13.33 -2.63 -13.09
N LEU A 166 12.70 -3.82 -13.08
CA LEU A 166 13.39 -5.10 -13.35
C LEU A 166 13.13 -5.69 -14.76
N GLY A 167 12.35 -5.01 -15.61
CA GLY A 167 12.47 -5.20 -17.06
C GLY A 167 11.49 -6.17 -17.71
N ILE A 168 10.20 -5.84 -17.72
CA ILE A 168 9.33 -6.23 -18.85
C ILE A 168 9.48 -5.22 -20.02
N GLN A 169 10.08 -4.04 -19.78
CA GLN A 169 10.70 -3.22 -20.83
C GLN A 169 12.05 -2.66 -20.36
N CYS A 170 13.14 -3.40 -20.58
CA CYS A 170 14.50 -2.84 -20.64
C CYS A 170 14.66 -1.92 -21.87
N ARG A 171 13.84 -0.88 -21.93
CA ARG A 171 14.19 0.35 -22.65
C ARG A 171 14.13 1.42 -21.59
N TYR A 172 15.27 2.08 -21.36
CA TYR A 172 15.39 3.33 -20.64
C TYR A 172 14.43 4.39 -21.22
N ARG A 173 13.12 4.25 -20.96
CA ARG A 173 12.15 5.31 -21.06
C ARG A 173 12.09 5.91 -19.66
N THR A 174 13.15 6.66 -19.37
CA THR A 174 13.19 7.73 -18.39
C THR A 174 11.91 8.58 -18.48
N PHE A 175 11.55 9.25 -17.39
CA PHE A 175 10.35 10.11 -17.21
C PHE A 175 10.03 11.09 -18.36
N ALA A 176 10.92 11.26 -19.34
CA ALA A 176 10.77 11.99 -20.59
C ALA A 176 9.68 11.48 -21.57
N GLN A 177 8.96 10.40 -21.26
CA GLN A 177 7.86 9.92 -22.13
C GLN A 177 6.50 9.76 -21.43
N VAL A 178 6.30 10.47 -20.32
CA VAL A 178 4.97 11.06 -20.11
C VAL A 178 4.79 12.02 -21.28
N PRO A 179 3.72 11.93 -22.10
CA PRO A 179 3.49 12.96 -23.09
C PRO A 179 3.31 14.26 -22.30
N THR A 180 4.36 15.09 -22.28
CA THR A 180 4.18 16.53 -22.22
C THR A 180 3.07 16.79 -23.21
N LYS A 181 1.89 17.19 -22.73
CA LYS A 181 0.86 17.76 -23.59
C LYS A 181 1.62 18.62 -24.58
N SER A 182 1.61 18.18 -25.84
CA SER A 182 2.16 18.95 -26.94
C SER A 182 1.53 20.31 -26.82
N VAL A 183 2.34 21.31 -26.47
CA VAL A 183 1.98 22.71 -26.64
C VAL A 183 1.39 22.80 -28.05
N PRO A 184 0.17 23.32 -28.21
CA PRO A 184 -0.62 23.11 -29.41
C PRO A 184 0.10 23.67 -30.63
N ASP A 185 0.04 22.94 -31.75
CA ASP A 185 0.49 23.32 -33.10
C ASP A 185 -0.27 24.53 -33.69
N ILE A 186 -0.58 25.54 -32.88
CA ILE A 186 -1.40 26.71 -33.27
C ILE A 186 -0.55 27.98 -33.44
N ILE A 187 0.73 28.00 -33.05
CA ILE A 187 1.55 29.23 -33.14
C ILE A 187 2.55 29.24 -34.32
N GLN A 188 2.65 28.18 -35.12
CA GLN A 188 3.56 28.15 -36.28
C GLN A 188 2.93 28.56 -37.63
N LYS A 189 1.70 29.13 -37.63
CA LYS A 189 1.05 29.68 -38.83
C LYS A 189 0.40 31.05 -38.57
N THR A 190 1.14 32.04 -38.06
CA THR A 190 0.65 33.44 -38.10
C THR A 190 1.75 34.52 -38.04
N THR A 191 2.92 34.31 -38.65
CA THR A 191 3.92 35.40 -38.81
C THR A 191 4.59 35.37 -40.19
N THR A 192 3.79 35.23 -41.25
CA THR A 192 4.15 35.67 -42.60
C THR A 192 2.93 36.31 -43.26
N PHE A 193 2.45 37.43 -42.69
CA PHE A 193 1.70 38.46 -43.41
C PHE A 193 1.89 39.76 -42.60
N PHE A 194 2.43 40.78 -43.26
CA PHE A 194 2.94 42.06 -42.72
C PHE A 194 4.27 41.86 -41.94
N GLN A 195 5.43 42.28 -42.44
CA GLN A 195 5.79 43.47 -43.22
C GLN A 195 7.13 43.23 -43.93
#